data_AF-A0A4Q3EB85-F1
#
_entry.id   AF-A0A4Q3EB85-F1
#
_cell.length_a   1.000
_cell.length_b   1.000
_cell.length_c   1.000
_cell.angle_alpha   90.00
_cell.angle_beta   90.00
_cell.angle_gamma   90.00
#
_symmetry.space_group_name_H-M   'P 1'
#
loop_
_entity.id
_entity.type
_entity.pdbx_description
1 polymer ?
#
loop_
_entity_poly.entity_id
_entity_poly.type
_entity_poly.pdbx_seq_one_letter_code
_entity_poly.pdbx_strand_id
1 'polypeptide(L)'
;DGLAGNEDCGQMSAWYVMNALGFYNIAPGQNNFQIGMPIFDRATINLENGKKFVINSSGNATNSYYLQGMQLNGKPYNKLFLPYENLTNGGNWDVFIGKLPNKLYMQDLEKPVSAITDHQIAVDPYFVYQAKNFSKTMTVSTASVQDSVQIFYTLDGSTPTLQSKLYTQPITISNSTTIKILAAKNSMQSKVVTASFIKTKEEQKSSATEKNTATK
;
A
#
# COMPACT_ATOMS: atom_id res chain seq x y z
N ASP A 1 35.98 -18.16 -8.19
CA ASP A 1 36.09 -17.17 -7.09
C ASP A 1 34.88 -17.14 -6.16
N GLY A 2 33.81 -17.92 -6.41
CA GLY A 2 32.83 -18.33 -5.37
C GLY A 2 31.56 -17.49 -5.29
N LEU A 3 31.55 -16.29 -5.88
CA LEU A 3 30.38 -15.44 -6.03
C LEU A 3 30.25 -15.01 -7.50
N ALA A 4 29.01 -14.77 -7.95
CA ALA A 4 28.75 -14.27 -9.31
C ALA A 4 28.87 -12.74 -9.43
N GLY A 5 29.14 -12.03 -8.33
CA GLY A 5 29.20 -10.57 -8.25
C GLY A 5 29.58 -10.07 -6.85
N ASN A 6 29.35 -8.78 -6.59
CA ASN A 6 29.59 -8.17 -5.29
C ASN A 6 28.72 -8.82 -4.20
N GLU A 7 29.25 -8.91 -2.99
CA GLU A 7 28.56 -9.54 -1.85
C GLU A 7 27.46 -8.64 -1.24
N ASP A 8 27.58 -7.33 -1.46
CA ASP A 8 26.64 -6.28 -1.03
C ASP A 8 26.28 -6.35 0.47
N CYS A 9 27.33 -6.41 1.30
CA CYS A 9 27.28 -6.30 2.76
C CYS A 9 26.31 -7.30 3.43
N GLY A 10 26.28 -8.53 2.95
CA GLY A 10 25.44 -9.62 3.45
C GLY A 10 24.25 -9.95 2.56
N GLN A 11 23.92 -9.12 1.57
CA GLN A 11 22.68 -9.29 0.80
C GLN A 11 22.71 -10.56 -0.06
N MET A 12 23.82 -10.82 -0.76
CA MET A 12 23.98 -12.05 -1.55
C MET A 12 24.06 -13.30 -0.67
N SER A 13 24.76 -13.20 0.45
CA SER A 13 24.85 -14.30 1.42
C SER A 13 23.49 -14.64 2.01
N ALA A 14 22.71 -13.64 2.44
CA ALA A 14 21.37 -13.81 2.97
C ALA A 14 20.41 -14.40 1.93
N TRP A 15 20.50 -13.93 0.68
CA TRP A 15 19.72 -14.49 -0.43
C TRP A 15 19.99 -15.99 -0.60
N TYR A 16 21.26 -16.40 -0.58
CA TYR A 16 21.62 -17.81 -0.67
C TYR A 16 21.09 -18.62 0.51
N VAL A 17 21.31 -18.15 1.75
CA VAL A 17 20.85 -18.84 2.96
C VAL A 17 19.34 -19.07 2.93
N MET A 18 18.56 -18.03 2.61
CA MET A 18 17.10 -18.14 2.56
C MET A 18 16.63 -19.13 1.49
N ASN A 19 17.15 -19.02 0.26
CA ASN A 19 16.78 -19.93 -0.82
C ASN A 19 17.22 -21.37 -0.54
N ALA A 20 18.38 -21.58 0.11
CA ALA A 20 18.85 -22.89 0.52
C ALA A 20 17.95 -23.55 1.58
N LEU A 21 17.30 -22.74 2.43
CA LEU A 21 16.25 -23.18 3.36
C LEU A 21 14.90 -23.39 2.68
N GLY A 22 14.73 -22.99 1.42
CA GLY A 22 13.53 -23.22 0.62
C GLY A 22 12.46 -22.15 0.74
N PHE A 23 12.78 -20.93 1.19
CA PHE A 23 11.83 -19.82 1.16
C PHE A 23 12.52 -18.46 1.04
N TYR A 24 11.81 -17.43 0.59
CA TYR A 24 12.35 -16.08 0.46
C TYR A 24 11.29 -15.01 0.71
N ASN A 25 11.66 -13.84 1.23
CA ASN A 25 10.74 -12.71 1.37
C ASN A 25 10.85 -11.79 0.14
N ILE A 26 9.92 -11.92 -0.81
CA ILE A 26 9.92 -11.11 -2.03
C ILE A 26 9.50 -9.66 -1.77
N ALA A 27 8.60 -9.42 -0.80
CA ALA A 27 8.02 -8.11 -0.51
C ALA A 27 8.16 -7.78 0.98
N PRO A 28 9.35 -7.28 1.41
CA PRO A 28 9.57 -6.86 2.78
C PRO A 28 8.47 -5.90 3.27
N GLY A 29 7.93 -6.15 4.46
CA GLY A 29 6.74 -5.49 4.99
C GLY A 29 5.47 -6.36 4.88
N GLN A 30 5.47 -7.39 4.04
CA GLN A 30 4.48 -8.47 4.10
C GLN A 30 4.94 -9.58 5.07
N ASN A 31 3.98 -10.18 5.78
CA ASN A 31 4.22 -11.27 6.73
C ASN A 31 4.24 -12.66 6.06
N ASN A 32 4.67 -12.75 4.81
CA ASN A 32 4.68 -14.00 4.04
C ASN A 32 6.04 -14.22 3.35
N PHE A 33 6.58 -15.44 3.47
CA PHE A 33 7.73 -15.89 2.70
C PHE A 33 7.27 -16.77 1.54
N GLN A 34 7.67 -16.49 0.31
CA GLN A 34 7.37 -17.35 -0.83
C GLN A 34 8.20 -18.63 -0.76
N ILE A 35 7.57 -19.74 -1.13
CA ILE A 35 8.19 -21.06 -1.06
C ILE A 35 9.06 -21.28 -2.29
N GLY A 36 10.33 -21.59 -2.03
CA GLY A 36 11.30 -22.16 -2.96
C GLY A 36 11.56 -23.63 -2.64
N MET A 37 12.72 -24.14 -3.03
CA MET A 37 13.10 -25.54 -2.81
C MET A 37 14.29 -25.64 -1.87
N PRO A 38 14.17 -26.31 -0.71
CA PRO A 38 15.30 -26.52 0.18
C PRO A 38 16.34 -27.43 -0.48
N ILE A 39 17.63 -27.13 -0.28
CA ILE A 39 18.73 -27.89 -0.89
C ILE A 39 19.38 -28.90 0.07
N PHE A 40 19.10 -28.78 1.38
CA PHE A 40 19.58 -29.69 2.41
C PHE A 40 18.47 -30.66 2.82
N ASP A 41 18.84 -31.89 3.19
CA ASP A 41 17.88 -32.90 3.67
C ASP A 41 17.21 -32.48 4.96
N ARG A 42 17.94 -31.72 5.79
CA ARG A 42 17.42 -31.16 7.02
C ARG A 42 18.13 -29.85 7.36
N ALA A 43 17.34 -28.87 7.77
CA ALA A 43 17.82 -27.65 8.38
C ALA A 43 17.03 -27.36 9.68
N THR A 44 17.62 -26.59 10.58
CA THR A 44 16.94 -26.17 11.81
C THR A 44 17.27 -24.71 12.10
N ILE A 45 16.23 -23.89 12.18
CA ILE A 45 16.30 -22.49 12.58
C ILE A 45 16.03 -22.44 14.08
N ASN A 46 17.00 -21.97 14.86
CA ASN A 46 16.81 -21.67 16.27
C ASN A 46 16.32 -20.22 16.38
N LEU A 47 15.11 -20.04 16.91
CA LEU A 47 14.45 -18.73 17.00
C LEU A 47 14.79 -18.05 18.32
N GLU A 48 14.78 -16.72 18.33
CA GLU A 48 15.08 -15.91 19.52
C GLU A 48 14.12 -16.19 20.69
N ASN A 49 12.89 -16.61 20.39
CA ASN A 49 11.89 -17.02 21.38
C ASN A 49 12.15 -18.43 21.99
N GLY A 50 13.30 -19.04 21.70
CA GLY A 50 13.70 -20.36 22.18
C GLY A 50 13.08 -21.54 21.43
N LYS A 51 12.14 -21.28 20.50
CA LYS A 51 11.54 -22.32 19.67
C LYS A 51 12.48 -22.72 18.53
N LYS A 52 12.16 -23.85 17.90
CA LYS A 52 12.89 -24.35 16.72
C LYS A 52 11.91 -24.55 15.57
N PHE A 53 12.31 -24.14 14.38
CA PHE A 53 11.63 -24.47 13.14
C PHE A 53 12.52 -25.41 12.34
N VAL A 54 12.07 -26.65 12.17
CA VAL A 54 12.81 -27.72 11.51
C VAL A 54 12.25 -27.89 10.10
N ILE A 55 13.14 -27.85 9.11
CA ILE A 55 12.81 -28.06 7.71
C ILE A 55 13.37 -29.42 7.34
N ASN A 56 12.51 -30.35 6.92
CA ASN A 56 12.93 -31.63 6.39
C ASN A 56 12.63 -31.66 4.89
N SER A 57 13.63 -31.95 4.07
CA SER A 57 13.46 -32.17 2.63
C SER A 57 13.67 -33.65 2.34
N SER A 58 12.73 -34.24 1.62
CA SER A 58 12.86 -35.61 1.14
C SER A 58 12.82 -35.65 -0.39
N GLY A 59 13.60 -36.55 -0.97
CA GLY A 59 13.76 -36.63 -2.43
C GLY A 59 14.86 -35.71 -2.97
N ASN A 60 15.68 -35.11 -2.11
CA ASN A 60 16.92 -34.47 -2.51
C ASN A 60 17.83 -35.50 -3.20
N ALA A 61 17.92 -35.38 -4.52
CA ALA A 61 18.80 -36.16 -5.36
C ALA A 61 19.20 -35.28 -6.54
N THR A 62 20.26 -35.66 -7.25
CA THR A 62 20.68 -34.96 -8.47
C THR A 62 19.48 -34.74 -9.39
N ASN A 63 19.27 -33.48 -9.78
CA ASN A 63 18.17 -33.02 -10.64
C ASN A 63 16.75 -33.14 -10.06
N SER A 64 16.60 -33.13 -8.74
CA SER A 64 15.28 -33.04 -8.09
C SER A 64 15.01 -31.59 -7.69
N TYR A 65 14.11 -30.92 -8.42
CA TYR A 65 13.83 -29.49 -8.26
C TYR A 65 12.33 -29.18 -8.15
N TYR A 66 11.46 -30.19 -8.29
CA TYR A 66 10.02 -29.98 -8.39
C TYR A 66 9.32 -30.37 -7.11
N LEU A 67 8.51 -29.45 -6.59
CA LEU A 67 7.64 -29.70 -5.45
C LEU A 67 6.64 -30.81 -5.74
N GLN A 68 6.57 -31.79 -4.85
CA GLN A 68 5.65 -32.93 -4.91
C GLN A 68 4.59 -32.88 -3.80
N GLY A 69 4.90 -32.22 -2.70
CA GLY A 69 4.05 -32.17 -1.52
C GLY A 69 4.65 -31.31 -0.42
N MET A 70 3.81 -30.85 0.52
CA MET A 70 4.25 -30.20 1.75
C MET A 70 3.37 -30.60 2.92
N GLN A 71 3.98 -30.68 4.10
CA GLN A 71 3.28 -30.79 5.37
C GLN A 71 3.83 -29.78 6.37
N LEU A 72 2.94 -29.22 7.19
CA LEU A 72 3.31 -28.39 8.32
C LEU A 72 2.77 -29.04 9.59
N ASN A 73 3.68 -29.41 10.49
CA ASN A 73 3.37 -30.13 11.73
C ASN A 73 2.53 -31.41 11.49
N GLY A 74 2.91 -32.18 10.46
CA GLY A 74 2.25 -33.44 10.08
C GLY A 74 0.89 -33.28 9.38
N LYS A 75 0.46 -32.05 9.07
CA LYS A 75 -0.78 -31.79 8.34
C LYS A 75 -0.47 -31.34 6.91
N PRO A 76 -1.29 -31.73 5.91
CA PRO A 76 -1.13 -31.23 4.54
C PRO A 76 -1.08 -29.69 4.51
N TYR A 77 -0.10 -29.15 3.77
CA TYR A 77 0.10 -27.72 3.63
C TYR A 77 -0.05 -27.31 2.16
N ASN A 78 -1.07 -26.51 1.86
CA ASN A 78 -1.50 -26.22 0.50
C ASN A 78 -1.30 -24.76 0.08
N LYS A 79 -0.34 -24.03 0.66
CA LYS A 79 -0.01 -22.65 0.28
C LYS A 79 1.37 -22.57 -0.34
N LEU A 80 1.56 -21.73 -1.35
CA LEU A 80 2.86 -21.41 -1.97
C LEU A 80 3.63 -20.30 -1.23
N PHE A 81 3.22 -20.00 -0.01
CA PHE A 81 3.88 -19.07 0.88
C PHE A 81 3.78 -19.59 2.32
N LEU A 82 4.73 -19.21 3.16
CA LEU A 82 4.77 -19.49 4.59
C LEU A 82 4.53 -18.18 5.36
N PRO A 83 3.41 -18.05 6.08
CA PRO A 83 3.20 -16.96 7.01
C PRO A 83 4.30 -16.87 8.08
N TYR A 84 4.70 -15.66 8.45
CA TYR A 84 5.71 -15.41 9.49
C TYR A 84 5.34 -16.06 10.83
N GLU A 85 4.05 -16.10 11.16
CA GLU A 85 3.54 -16.79 12.36
C GLU A 85 3.81 -18.29 12.34
N ASN A 86 3.73 -18.95 11.19
CA ASN A 86 4.01 -20.39 11.08
C ASN A 86 5.48 -20.68 11.36
N LEU A 87 6.38 -19.81 10.90
CA LEU A 87 7.81 -19.91 11.17
C LEU A 87 8.12 -19.65 12.65
N THR A 88 7.63 -18.54 13.20
CA THR A 88 7.94 -18.12 14.58
C THR A 88 7.27 -18.96 15.65
N ASN A 89 6.18 -19.67 15.31
CA ASN A 89 5.58 -20.66 16.19
C ASN A 89 6.41 -21.95 16.32
N GLY A 90 7.47 -22.12 15.51
CA GLY A 90 8.28 -23.32 15.46
C GLY A 90 7.52 -24.52 14.90
N GLY A 91 8.14 -25.70 14.98
CA GLY A 91 7.57 -26.96 14.50
C GLY A 91 8.36 -27.59 13.37
N ASN A 92 7.70 -28.43 12.57
CA ASN A 92 8.29 -29.16 11.46
C ASN A 92 7.60 -28.78 10.14
N TRP A 93 8.38 -28.44 9.13
CA TRP A 93 7.94 -28.27 7.74
C TRP A 93 8.61 -29.33 6.88
N ASP A 94 7.81 -30.26 6.39
CA ASP A 94 8.26 -31.37 5.55
C ASP A 94 7.96 -31.04 4.09
N VAL A 95 9.01 -31.00 3.27
CA VAL A 95 8.94 -30.71 1.83
C VAL A 95 9.32 -31.97 1.07
N PHE A 96 8.49 -32.36 0.13
CA PHE A 96 8.74 -33.52 -0.74
C PHE A 96 9.09 -32.97 -2.12
N ILE A 97 10.31 -33.25 -2.60
CA ILE A 97 10.76 -32.82 -3.93
C ILE A 97 11.04 -34.02 -4.84
N GLY A 98 11.05 -33.78 -6.15
CA GLY A 98 11.22 -34.82 -7.16
C GLY A 98 11.73 -34.28 -8.50
N LYS A 99 11.98 -35.21 -9.42
CA LYS A 99 12.59 -34.93 -10.73
C LYS A 99 11.63 -34.40 -11.78
N LEU A 100 10.32 -34.63 -11.62
CA LEU A 100 9.31 -34.26 -12.61
C LEU A 100 8.31 -33.23 -12.05
N PRO A 101 7.83 -32.27 -12.86
CA PRO A 101 6.80 -31.33 -12.43
C PRO A 101 5.52 -32.03 -11.98
N ASN A 102 5.01 -31.71 -10.80
CA ASN A 102 3.71 -32.19 -10.33
C ASN A 102 2.63 -31.13 -10.55
N LYS A 103 2.14 -31.01 -11.79
CA LYS A 103 1.17 -29.97 -12.17
C LYS A 103 -0.16 -30.09 -11.42
N LEU A 104 -0.62 -31.32 -11.17
CA LEU A 104 -1.87 -31.59 -10.45
C LEU A 104 -1.81 -31.16 -8.99
N TYR A 105 -0.67 -31.36 -8.32
CA TYR A 105 -0.48 -30.81 -6.99
C TYR A 105 -0.43 -29.28 -7.01
N MET A 106 0.33 -28.70 -7.95
CA MET A 106 0.58 -27.26 -8.01
C MET A 106 -0.66 -26.41 -8.31
N GLN A 107 -1.65 -26.93 -9.05
CA GLN A 107 -2.85 -26.19 -9.43
C GLN A 107 -3.77 -25.86 -8.24
N ASP A 108 -3.76 -26.71 -7.20
CA ASP A 108 -4.69 -26.60 -6.06
C ASP A 108 -4.08 -25.78 -4.90
N LEU A 109 -2.85 -25.30 -5.06
CA LEU A 109 -2.17 -24.51 -4.03
C LEU A 109 -2.63 -23.06 -4.02
N GLU A 110 -2.83 -22.53 -2.82
CA GLU A 110 -3.08 -21.11 -2.57
C GLU A 110 -1.85 -20.30 -2.97
N LYS A 111 -2.03 -19.39 -3.93
CA LYS A 111 -0.98 -18.48 -4.41
C LYS A 111 -0.91 -17.24 -3.51
N PRO A 112 0.26 -16.60 -3.38
CA PRO A 112 0.34 -15.30 -2.72
C PRO A 112 -0.56 -14.28 -3.45
N VAL A 113 -1.26 -13.45 -2.69
CA VAL A 113 -2.16 -12.43 -3.22
C VAL A 113 -1.46 -11.07 -3.24
N SER A 114 -1.51 -10.40 -4.40
CA SER A 114 -1.11 -9.00 -4.52
C SER A 114 -2.36 -8.12 -4.47
N ALA A 115 -2.81 -7.76 -3.27
CA ALA A 115 -3.97 -6.89 -3.07
C ALA A 115 -3.85 -6.07 -1.78
N ILE A 116 -4.52 -4.91 -1.75
CA ILE A 116 -4.75 -4.14 -0.52
C ILE A 116 -6.03 -4.67 0.11
N THR A 117 -5.89 -5.55 1.11
CA THR A 117 -7.02 -6.21 1.78
C THR A 117 -7.43 -5.55 3.09
N ASP A 118 -6.58 -4.67 3.64
CA ASP A 118 -6.84 -3.94 4.87
C ASP A 118 -6.61 -2.44 4.67
N HIS A 119 -7.20 -1.64 5.55
CA HIS A 119 -7.12 -0.18 5.57
C HIS A 119 -7.50 0.44 4.23
N GLN A 120 -8.56 -0.09 3.64
CA GLN A 120 -9.08 0.42 2.38
C GLN A 120 -9.51 1.88 2.56
N ILE A 121 -9.00 2.74 1.68
CA ILE A 121 -9.32 4.16 1.67
C ILE A 121 -10.17 4.49 0.44
N ALA A 122 -11.08 5.46 0.60
CA ALA A 122 -11.69 6.09 -0.56
C ALA A 122 -10.64 6.98 -1.24
N VAL A 123 -10.81 7.21 -2.54
CA VAL A 123 -9.90 8.09 -3.29
C VAL A 123 -10.06 9.52 -2.77
N ASP A 124 -8.92 10.17 -2.52
CA ASP A 124 -8.88 11.55 -2.05
C ASP A 124 -9.63 12.47 -3.04
N PRO A 125 -10.63 13.26 -2.57
CA PRO A 125 -11.29 14.23 -3.42
C PRO A 125 -10.38 15.45 -3.62
N TYR A 126 -10.65 16.25 -4.64
CA TYR A 126 -9.87 17.44 -4.94
C TYR A 126 -10.75 18.68 -5.12
N PHE A 127 -10.14 19.85 -4.90
CA PHE A 127 -10.80 21.13 -5.08
C PHE A 127 -10.65 21.63 -6.52
N VAL A 128 -11.69 22.29 -7.02
CA VAL A 128 -11.70 23.02 -8.29
C VAL A 128 -12.09 24.47 -8.00
N TYR A 129 -11.18 25.40 -8.28
CA TYR A 129 -11.35 26.82 -7.98
C TYR A 129 -10.55 27.69 -8.95
N GLN A 130 -10.91 28.97 -9.06
CA GLN A 130 -10.26 29.91 -9.98
C GLN A 130 -8.93 30.45 -9.46
N ALA A 131 -8.85 30.82 -8.17
CA ALA A 131 -7.66 31.37 -7.55
C ALA A 131 -7.62 31.09 -6.04
N LYS A 132 -6.45 31.24 -5.42
CA LYS A 132 -6.31 31.18 -3.95
C LYS A 132 -6.68 32.50 -3.27
N ASN A 133 -6.55 33.61 -3.99
CA ASN A 133 -6.86 34.96 -3.52
C ASN A 133 -8.09 35.49 -4.27
N PHE A 134 -8.98 36.19 -3.58
CA PHE A 134 -10.18 36.77 -4.19
C PHE A 134 -10.59 38.07 -3.47
N SER A 135 -11.25 39.00 -4.18
CA SER A 135 -11.60 40.32 -3.64
C SER A 135 -13.06 40.46 -3.18
N LYS A 136 -14.01 39.81 -3.86
CA LYS A 136 -15.44 39.82 -3.51
C LYS A 136 -15.92 38.48 -2.98
N THR A 137 -16.30 37.59 -3.88
CA THR A 137 -16.78 36.24 -3.62
C THR A 137 -16.12 35.28 -4.60
N MET A 138 -15.99 34.03 -4.20
CA MET A 138 -15.47 32.97 -5.06
C MET A 138 -16.27 31.69 -4.87
N THR A 139 -16.44 30.95 -5.95
CA THR A 139 -17.01 29.61 -5.92
C THR A 139 -15.89 28.57 -5.89
N VAL A 140 -15.98 27.65 -4.94
CA VAL A 140 -15.08 26.50 -4.80
C VAL A 140 -15.92 25.24 -4.97
N SER A 141 -15.59 24.45 -5.97
CA SER A 141 -16.19 23.13 -6.21
C SER A 141 -15.28 22.02 -5.69
N THR A 142 -15.83 20.84 -5.50
CA THR A 142 -15.07 19.61 -5.19
C THR A 142 -15.45 18.51 -6.16
N ALA A 143 -14.50 17.64 -6.48
CA ALA A 143 -14.71 16.49 -7.35
C ALA A 143 -13.89 15.29 -6.86
N SER A 144 -14.20 14.11 -7.38
CA SER A 144 -13.42 12.89 -7.19
C SER A 144 -13.42 12.10 -8.48
N VAL A 145 -12.33 11.37 -8.72
CA VAL A 145 -12.24 10.40 -9.83
C VAL A 145 -12.92 9.07 -9.50
N GLN A 146 -13.30 8.87 -8.22
CA GLN A 146 -14.03 7.69 -7.79
C GLN A 146 -15.53 7.93 -7.91
N ASP A 147 -16.21 7.11 -8.72
CA ASP A 147 -17.66 7.20 -8.91
C ASP A 147 -18.43 6.93 -7.61
N SER A 148 -19.62 7.53 -7.50
CA SER A 148 -20.57 7.32 -6.40
C SER A 148 -19.98 7.52 -5.00
N VAL A 149 -19.14 8.54 -4.84
CA VAL A 149 -18.54 8.92 -3.56
C VAL A 149 -19.26 10.13 -2.96
N GLN A 150 -19.41 10.14 -1.64
CA GLN A 150 -19.95 11.29 -0.91
C GLN A 150 -18.79 12.14 -0.38
N ILE A 151 -18.85 13.46 -0.57
CA ILE A 151 -17.81 14.37 -0.06
C ILE A 151 -18.41 15.20 1.07
N PHE A 152 -17.77 15.19 2.23
CA PHE A 152 -18.13 15.96 3.41
C PHE A 152 -17.12 17.09 3.62
N TYR A 153 -17.57 18.24 4.11
CA TYR A 153 -16.70 19.40 4.25
C TYR A 153 -16.95 20.26 5.49
N THR A 154 -15.94 21.03 5.86
CA THR A 154 -15.96 22.08 6.87
C THR A 154 -15.36 23.35 6.28
N LEU A 155 -15.75 24.52 6.80
CA LEU A 155 -15.30 25.83 6.31
C LEU A 155 -14.47 26.61 7.34
N ASP A 156 -14.43 26.12 8.58
CA ASP A 156 -13.75 26.72 9.73
C ASP A 156 -12.37 26.09 9.98
N GLY A 157 -11.91 25.21 9.10
CA GLY A 157 -10.67 24.46 9.25
C GLY A 157 -10.74 23.28 10.23
N SER A 158 -11.89 22.97 10.83
CA SER A 158 -12.07 21.76 11.64
C SER A 158 -12.01 20.49 10.77
N THR A 159 -11.68 19.33 11.35
CA THR A 159 -11.62 18.08 10.59
C THR A 159 -13.03 17.61 10.23
N PRO A 160 -13.37 17.42 8.94
CA PRO A 160 -14.67 16.90 8.53
C PRO A 160 -14.85 15.45 9.00
N THR A 161 -16.09 15.09 9.30
CA THR A 161 -16.56 13.75 9.67
C THR A 161 -17.74 13.37 8.77
N LEU A 162 -18.26 12.14 8.90
CA LEU A 162 -19.47 11.72 8.17
C LEU A 162 -20.74 12.47 8.62
N GLN A 163 -20.66 13.24 9.71
CA GLN A 163 -21.73 14.10 10.21
C GLN A 163 -21.53 15.57 9.78
N SER A 164 -20.41 15.90 9.13
CA SER A 164 -20.19 17.24 8.56
C SER A 164 -21.11 17.50 7.37
N LYS A 165 -21.06 18.71 6.81
CA LYS A 165 -21.94 19.08 5.69
C LYS A 165 -21.60 18.25 4.45
N LEU A 166 -22.60 17.61 3.87
CA LEU A 166 -22.48 16.93 2.59
C LEU A 166 -22.36 17.97 1.46
N TYR A 167 -21.38 17.79 0.60
CA TYR A 167 -21.22 18.57 -0.62
C TYR A 167 -22.19 18.07 -1.69
N THR A 168 -23.14 18.92 -2.06
CA THR A 168 -24.11 18.66 -3.13
C THR A 168 -24.04 19.70 -4.25
N GLN A 169 -23.41 20.84 -3.99
CA GLN A 169 -23.27 21.96 -4.92
C GLN A 169 -22.04 22.80 -4.58
N PRO A 170 -21.52 23.60 -5.52
CA PRO A 170 -20.37 24.47 -5.29
C PRO A 170 -20.54 25.40 -4.09
N ILE A 171 -19.45 25.62 -3.36
CA ILE A 171 -19.39 26.41 -2.13
C ILE A 171 -19.03 27.86 -2.49
N THR A 172 -19.89 28.81 -2.17
CA THR A 172 -19.59 30.24 -2.31
C THR A 172 -18.97 30.77 -1.03
N ILE A 173 -17.78 31.36 -1.12
CA ILE A 173 -17.09 32.03 -0.01
C ILE A 173 -16.97 33.53 -0.25
N SER A 174 -17.10 34.32 0.81
CA SER A 174 -17.01 35.79 0.78
C SER A 174 -15.98 36.36 1.75
N ASN A 175 -15.29 35.52 2.51
CA ASN A 175 -14.24 35.85 3.48
C ASN A 175 -13.09 34.83 3.41
N SER A 176 -11.92 35.16 3.95
CA SER A 176 -10.83 34.18 4.06
C SER A 176 -11.33 32.92 4.77
N THR A 177 -11.16 31.77 4.14
CA THR A 177 -11.80 30.51 4.53
C THR A 177 -10.82 29.35 4.34
N THR A 178 -10.72 28.46 5.32
CA THR A 178 -10.03 27.18 5.17
C THR A 178 -11.06 26.07 5.03
N ILE A 179 -11.12 25.51 3.84
CA ILE A 179 -12.02 24.41 3.52
C ILE A 179 -11.26 23.10 3.68
N LYS A 180 -11.83 22.16 4.43
CA LYS A 180 -11.36 20.78 4.50
C LYS A 180 -12.43 19.84 3.96
N ILE A 181 -12.02 18.84 3.20
CA ILE A 181 -12.90 17.87 2.56
C ILE A 181 -12.47 16.43 2.88
N LEU A 182 -13.45 15.53 2.96
CA LEU A 182 -13.29 14.11 3.21
C LEU A 182 -14.26 13.36 2.30
N ALA A 183 -13.76 12.39 1.54
CA ALA A 183 -14.60 11.50 0.75
C ALA A 183 -14.93 10.22 1.52
N ALA A 184 -16.13 9.70 1.34
CA ALA A 184 -16.57 8.43 1.90
C ALA A 184 -17.32 7.60 0.86
N LYS A 185 -16.98 6.31 0.80
CA LYS A 185 -17.67 5.31 -0.02
C LYS A 185 -17.75 4.00 0.76
N ASN A 186 -18.95 3.49 0.98
CA ASN A 186 -19.20 2.34 1.86
C ASN A 186 -18.60 2.59 3.26
N SER A 187 -17.79 1.67 3.76
CA SER A 187 -17.04 1.82 5.03
C SER A 187 -15.71 2.56 4.88
N MET A 188 -15.30 2.92 3.66
CA MET A 188 -14.01 3.56 3.40
C MET A 188 -14.10 5.08 3.49
N GLN A 189 -13.07 5.69 4.05
CA GLN A 189 -12.88 7.14 4.08
C GLN A 189 -11.56 7.49 3.41
N SER A 190 -11.50 8.65 2.75
CA SER A 190 -10.26 9.17 2.19
C SER A 190 -9.42 9.84 3.27
N LYS A 191 -8.25 10.36 2.89
CA LYS A 191 -7.57 11.37 3.73
C LYS A 191 -8.34 12.68 3.66
N VAL A 192 -8.09 13.53 4.66
CA VAL A 192 -8.63 14.89 4.67
C VAL A 192 -7.76 15.78 3.79
N VAL A 193 -8.37 16.38 2.77
CA VAL A 193 -7.72 17.33 1.87
C VAL A 193 -8.06 18.75 2.32
N THR A 194 -7.07 19.64 2.36
CA THR A 194 -7.20 20.99 2.93
C THR A 194 -6.86 22.06 1.89
N ALA A 195 -7.67 23.10 1.80
CA ALA A 195 -7.43 24.29 0.99
C ALA A 195 -7.76 25.57 1.74
N SER A 196 -6.79 26.47 1.89
CA SER A 196 -7.00 27.83 2.39
C SER A 196 -7.18 28.82 1.25
N PHE A 197 -8.11 29.76 1.41
CA PHE A 197 -8.41 30.84 0.48
C PHE A 197 -8.38 32.18 1.22
N ILE A 198 -7.79 33.21 0.61
CA ILE A 198 -7.52 34.49 1.26
C ILE A 198 -8.33 35.59 0.57
N LYS A 199 -9.08 36.37 1.35
CA LYS A 199 -9.73 37.58 0.87
C LYS A 199 -8.73 38.73 0.82
N THR A 200 -8.56 39.33 -0.34
CA THR A 200 -7.76 40.55 -0.55
C THR A 200 -8.67 41.77 -0.64
N LYS A 201 -8.12 42.96 -0.34
CA LYS A 201 -8.85 44.22 -0.58
C LYS A 201 -8.95 44.44 -2.10
N GLU A 202 -10.07 44.97 -2.57
CA GLU A 202 -10.23 45.39 -3.96
C GLU A 202 -9.20 46.49 -4.28
N GLU A 203 -8.40 46.33 -5.35
CA GLU A 203 -7.57 47.42 -5.85
C GLU A 203 -8.48 48.54 -6.35
N GLN A 204 -8.42 49.72 -5.72
CA GLN A 204 -9.01 50.92 -6.28
C GLN A 204 -8.19 51.32 -7.52
N LYS A 205 -8.72 51.07 -8.72
CA LYS A 205 -8.21 51.75 -9.92
C LYS A 205 -8.49 53.25 -9.79
N SER A 206 -7.48 54.02 -9.43
CA SER A 206 -7.48 55.48 -9.56
C SER A 206 -7.59 55.83 -11.05
N SER A 207 -8.78 56.22 -11.51
CA SER A 207 -8.95 56.88 -12.81
C SER A 207 -8.48 58.33 -12.69
N ALA A 208 -7.25 58.62 -13.10
CA ALA A 208 -6.83 59.99 -13.35
C ALA A 208 -7.36 60.42 -14.72
N THR A 209 -8.42 61.23 -14.74
CA THR A 209 -8.92 61.91 -15.93
C THR A 209 -8.02 63.11 -16.21
N GLU A 210 -7.07 63.00 -17.13
CA GLU A 210 -6.35 64.17 -17.66
C GLU A 210 -7.31 65.04 -18.47
N LYS A 211 -7.74 66.16 -17.88
CA LYS A 211 -8.32 67.29 -18.65
C LYS A 211 -7.17 68.04 -19.30
N ASN A 212 -6.94 67.79 -20.59
CA ASN A 212 -6.06 68.63 -21.40
C ASN A 212 -6.84 69.85 -21.89
N THR A 213 -6.80 70.94 -21.13
CA THR A 213 -7.20 72.28 -21.60
C THR A 213 -6.05 72.87 -22.40
N ALA A 214 -6.24 73.04 -23.71
CA ALA A 214 -5.40 73.89 -24.53
C ALA A 214 -6.24 75.02 -25.14
N THR A 215 -6.07 76.22 -24.60
CA THR A 215 -6.48 77.51 -25.17
C THR A 215 -5.21 78.29 -25.49
N LYS A 216 -4.87 78.37 -26.78
CA LYS A 216 -4.58 79.58 -27.57
C LYS A 216 -3.84 79.20 -28.85
#